data_AF-A0A7K1A9C5-F1
#
_entry.id   AF-A0A7K1A9C5-F1
#
_cell.length_a   1.000
_cell.length_b   1.000
_cell.length_c   1.000
_cell.angle_alpha   90.00
_cell.angle_beta   90.00
_cell.angle_gamma   90.00
#
_symmetry.space_group_name_H-M   'P 1'
#
loop_
_entity.id
_entity.type
_entity.pdbx_description
1 polymer ?
#
loop_
_entity_poly.entity_id
_entity_poly.type
_entity_poly.pdbx_seq_one_letter_code
_entity_poly.pdbx_strand_id
1 'polypeptide(L)'
;MNISWTLKSALARVIESIPPAIQIVVAALASYSFAFFVLGHSNPLLAVTVTITTLGFTRDARPRRVIESSVGIVAGLVGSELLANWFGQGFWQLAVTLLICLL
;
A
#
# COMPACT_ATOMS: atom_id res chain seq x y z
N MET A 1 -15.44 -9.74 -31.14
CA MET A 1 -15.52 -9.32 -29.73
C MET A 1 -16.44 -8.10 -29.67
N ASN A 2 -17.76 -8.32 -29.56
CA ASN A 2 -18.76 -7.24 -29.58
C ASN A 2 -18.80 -6.57 -28.21
N ILE A 3 -18.14 -5.42 -28.09
CA ILE A 3 -18.16 -4.60 -26.88
C ILE A 3 -19.42 -3.72 -26.96
N SER A 4 -20.55 -4.22 -26.48
CA SER A 4 -21.74 -3.40 -26.26
C SER A 4 -21.61 -2.67 -24.93
N TRP A 5 -21.17 -1.41 -24.97
CA TRP A 5 -21.14 -0.50 -23.81
C TRP A 5 -22.57 -0.13 -23.40
N THR A 6 -23.24 -1.02 -22.68
CA THR A 6 -24.55 -0.73 -22.10
C THR A 6 -24.35 -0.19 -20.69
N LEU A 7 -24.98 0.93 -20.33
CA LEU A 7 -24.90 1.54 -18.99
C LEU A 7 -25.13 0.53 -17.84
N LYS A 8 -25.96 -0.48 -18.09
CA LYS A 8 -26.19 -1.62 -17.17
C LYS A 8 -24.93 -2.45 -16.89
N SER A 9 -24.07 -2.71 -17.88
CA SER A 9 -22.85 -3.49 -17.67
C SER A 9 -21.77 -2.69 -16.93
N ALA A 10 -21.72 -1.38 -17.14
CA ALA A 10 -20.88 -0.49 -16.34
C ALA A 10 -21.31 -0.46 -14.86
N LEU A 11 -22.62 -0.33 -14.60
CA LEU A 11 -23.16 -0.37 -13.23
C LEU A 11 -22.96 -1.72 -12.54
N ALA A 12 -23.12 -2.84 -13.26
CA ALA A 12 -22.87 -4.16 -12.72
C ALA A 12 -21.43 -4.33 -12.22
N ARG A 13 -20.44 -3.79 -12.95
CA ARG A 13 -19.02 -3.83 -12.54
C ARG A 13 -18.73 -3.01 -11.28
N VAL A 14 -19.39 -1.86 -11.13
CA VAL A 14 -19.25 -1.04 -9.92
C VAL A 14 -19.79 -1.79 -8.71
N ILE A 15 -20.97 -2.38 -8.83
CA ILE A 15 -21.59 -3.17 -7.76
C ILE A 15 -20.71 -4.36 -7.37
N GLU A 16 -20.12 -5.05 -8.36
CA GLU A 16 -19.20 -6.16 -8.12
C GLU A 16 -17.90 -5.74 -7.42
N SER A 17 -17.49 -4.46 -7.55
CA SER A 17 -16.32 -3.90 -6.84
C SER A 17 -16.60 -3.40 -5.42
N ILE A 18 -17.86 -3.31 -4.98
CA ILE A 18 -18.19 -2.81 -3.64
C ILE A 18 -17.61 -3.69 -2.52
N PRO A 19 -17.77 -5.03 -2.53
CA PRO A 19 -17.24 -5.86 -1.46
C PRO A 19 -15.72 -5.73 -1.24
N PRO A 20 -14.84 -5.81 -2.26
CA PRO A 20 -13.40 -5.63 -2.05
C PRO A 20 -13.05 -4.20 -1.62
N ALA A 21 -13.78 -3.18 -2.09
CA ALA A 21 -13.56 -1.81 -1.65
C ALA A 21 -13.85 -1.65 -0.14
N ILE A 22 -14.97 -2.21 0.34
CA ILE A 22 -15.30 -2.20 1.77
C ILE A 22 -14.23 -2.93 2.58
N GLN A 23 -13.76 -4.09 2.11
CA GLN A 23 -12.68 -4.83 2.78
C GLN A 23 -11.41 -4.00 2.92
N ILE A 24 -10.99 -3.29 1.85
CA ILE A 24 -9.80 -2.42 1.88
C ILE A 24 -10.00 -1.28 2.89
N VAL A 25 -11.18 -0.64 2.89
CA VAL A 25 -11.51 0.44 3.84
C VAL A 25 -11.44 -0.06 5.28
N VAL A 26 -12.06 -1.21 5.58
CA VAL A 26 -12.04 -1.81 6.93
C VAL A 26 -10.61 -2.18 7.34
N ALA A 27 -9.83 -2.80 6.46
CA ALA A 27 -8.45 -3.17 6.73
C ALA A 27 -7.56 -1.93 6.96
N ALA A 28 -7.72 -0.89 6.15
CA ALA A 28 -7.00 0.37 6.27
C ALA A 28 -7.29 1.06 7.61
N LEU A 29 -8.57 1.13 8.00
CA LEU A 29 -8.97 1.68 9.29
C LEU A 29 -8.43 0.84 10.45
N ALA A 30 -8.52 -0.49 10.36
CA ALA A 30 -7.97 -1.39 11.37
C ALA A 30 -6.45 -1.20 11.53
N SER A 31 -5.71 -1.09 10.43
CA SER A 31 -4.27 -0.82 10.45
C SER A 31 -3.95 0.53 11.08
N TYR A 32 -4.71 1.59 10.75
CA TYR A 32 -4.53 2.91 11.35
C TYR A 32 -4.76 2.85 12.86
N SER A 33 -5.91 2.34 13.28
CA SER A 33 -6.30 2.25 14.68
C SER A 33 -5.33 1.39 15.47
N PHE A 34 -4.85 0.28 14.91
CA PHE A 34 -3.84 -0.56 15.55
C PHE A 34 -2.53 0.21 15.75
N ALA A 35 -2.02 0.86 14.72
CA ALA A 35 -0.77 1.62 14.84
C ALA A 35 -0.89 2.86 15.75
N PHE A 36 -2.06 3.49 15.78
CA PHE A 36 -2.30 4.65 16.63
C PHE A 36 -2.51 4.27 18.10
N PHE A 37 -3.46 3.37 18.38
CA PHE A 37 -3.85 3.04 19.76
C PHE A 37 -2.96 1.99 20.42
N VAL A 38 -2.44 1.01 19.66
CA VAL A 38 -1.64 -0.10 20.22
C VAL A 38 -0.16 0.23 20.19
N LEU A 39 0.35 0.74 19.06
CA LEU A 39 1.78 1.06 18.92
C LEU A 39 2.13 2.49 19.38
N GLY A 40 1.14 3.36 19.60
CA GLY A 40 1.34 4.74 20.05
C GLY A 40 1.95 5.66 19.00
N HIS A 41 1.83 5.33 17.71
CA HIS A 41 2.42 6.14 16.64
C HIS A 41 1.51 7.32 16.29
N SER A 42 2.00 8.56 16.43
CA SER A 42 1.18 9.77 16.30
C SER A 42 0.58 9.98 14.91
N ASN A 43 1.25 9.51 13.85
CA ASN A 43 0.79 9.70 12.47
C ASN A 43 1.02 8.45 11.59
N PRO A 44 0.20 7.38 11.74
CA PRO A 44 0.43 6.10 11.09
C PRO A 44 -0.10 6.04 9.65
N LEU A 45 0.17 7.07 8.84
CA LEU A 45 -0.26 7.13 7.44
C LEU A 45 0.41 6.03 6.60
N LEU A 46 1.66 5.67 6.89
CA LEU A 46 2.35 4.60 6.18
C LEU A 46 1.64 3.25 6.37
N ALA A 47 1.12 2.96 7.57
CA ALA A 47 0.41 1.72 7.83
C ALA A 47 -0.85 1.59 6.94
N VAL A 48 -1.59 2.70 6.77
CA VAL A 48 -2.73 2.80 5.86
C VAL A 48 -2.30 2.62 4.41
N THR A 49 -1.27 3.34 3.97
CA THR A 49 -0.79 3.28 2.58
C THR A 49 -0.31 1.87 2.22
N VAL A 50 0.47 1.22 3.08
CA VAL A 50 0.92 -0.17 2.85
C VAL A 50 -0.27 -1.14 2.82
N THR A 51 -1.26 -0.96 3.68
CA THR A 51 -2.47 -1.79 3.67
C THR A 51 -3.25 -1.63 2.35
N ILE A 52 -3.44 -0.40 1.88
CA ILE A 52 -4.14 -0.14 0.62
C ILE A 52 -3.35 -0.66 -0.58
N THR A 53 -2.04 -0.46 -0.63
CA THR A 53 -1.22 -0.92 -1.76
C THR A 53 -1.16 -2.44 -1.82
N THR A 54 -1.07 -3.13 -0.68
CA THR A 54 -0.96 -4.59 -0.64
C THR A 54 -2.30 -5.30 -0.92
N LEU A 55 -3.43 -4.75 -0.47
CA LEU A 55 -4.77 -5.29 -0.79
C LEU A 55 -5.33 -4.79 -2.12
N GLY A 56 -4.88 -3.63 -2.62
CA GLY A 56 -5.36 -3.01 -3.85
C GLY A 56 -4.96 -3.75 -5.14
N PHE A 57 -3.98 -4.65 -5.07
CA PHE A 57 -3.66 -5.59 -6.15
C PHE A 57 -4.80 -6.60 -6.32
N THR A 58 -5.69 -6.31 -7.26
CA THR A 58 -6.99 -6.93 -7.49
C THR A 58 -6.96 -8.46 -7.76
N ARG A 59 -8.06 -9.12 -7.33
CA ARG A 59 -8.57 -10.50 -7.53
C ARG A 59 -7.87 -11.68 -6.83
N ASP A 60 -6.57 -11.65 -6.61
CA ASP A 60 -5.81 -12.72 -5.90
C ASP A 60 -5.25 -12.21 -4.57
N ALA A 61 -6.13 -11.80 -3.64
CA ALA A 61 -5.76 -11.43 -2.26
C ALA A 61 -5.40 -12.66 -1.42
N ARG A 62 -4.54 -13.54 -1.94
CA ARG A 62 -4.02 -14.69 -1.21
C ARG A 62 -3.17 -14.16 -0.06
N PRO A 63 -3.40 -14.59 1.20
CA PRO A 63 -2.66 -14.08 2.36
C PRO A 63 -1.14 -14.12 2.17
N ARG A 64 -0.64 -15.16 1.49
CA ARG A 64 0.78 -15.30 1.17
C ARG A 64 1.36 -14.13 0.35
N ARG A 65 0.66 -13.68 -0.71
CA ARG A 65 1.12 -12.56 -1.54
C ARG A 65 1.07 -11.23 -0.79
N VAL A 66 0.05 -11.04 0.04
CA VAL A 66 -0.08 -9.84 0.88
C VAL A 66 1.12 -9.75 1.84
N ILE A 67 1.48 -10.86 2.48
CA ILE A 67 2.65 -10.91 3.37
C ILE A 67 3.94 -10.67 2.60
N GLU A 68 4.17 -11.38 1.49
CA GLU A 68 5.38 -11.21 0.66
C GLU A 68 5.53 -9.75 0.18
N SER A 69 4.45 -9.13 -0.28
CA SER A 69 4.44 -7.73 -0.71
C SER A 69 4.68 -6.76 0.45
N SER A 70 4.01 -6.98 1.59
CA SER A 70 4.18 -6.14 2.78
C SER A 70 5.62 -6.18 3.29
N VAL A 71 6.23 -7.37 3.30
CA VAL A 71 7.65 -7.55 3.69
C VAL A 71 8.57 -6.80 2.75
N GLY A 72 8.34 -6.88 1.42
CA GLY A 72 9.13 -6.12 0.45
C GLY A 72 9.02 -4.60 0.65
N ILE A 73 7.81 -4.09 0.90
CA ILE A 73 7.58 -2.66 1.15
C ILE A 73 8.30 -2.21 2.44
N VAL A 74 8.19 -2.97 3.52
CA VAL A 74 8.85 -2.64 4.79
C VAL A 74 10.37 -2.72 4.67
N ALA A 75 10.89 -3.73 3.96
CA ALA A 75 12.33 -3.85 3.71
C ALA A 75 12.87 -2.65 2.92
N GLY A 76 12.16 -2.21 1.87
CA GLY A 76 12.51 -1.01 1.11
C GLY A 76 12.45 0.26 1.97
N LEU A 77 11.41 0.41 2.79
CA LEU A 77 11.27 1.55 3.71
C LEU A 77 12.46 1.62 4.68
N VAL A 78 12.76 0.51 5.36
CA VAL A 78 13.89 0.43 6.31
C VAL A 78 15.22 0.68 5.61
N GLY A 79 15.44 0.10 4.42
CA GLY A 79 16.64 0.32 3.63
C GLY A 79 16.83 1.79 3.27
N SER A 80 15.77 2.46 2.81
CA SER A 80 15.80 3.88 2.46
C SER A 80 16.09 4.78 3.66
N GLU A 81 15.46 4.52 4.81
CA GLU A 81 15.67 5.28 6.04
C GLU A 81 17.08 5.10 6.61
N LEU A 82 17.66 3.90 6.55
CA LEU A 82 19.04 3.67 6.99
C LEU A 82 20.05 4.45 6.14
N LEU A 83 19.87 4.43 4.82
CA LEU A 83 20.71 5.19 3.90
C LEU A 83 20.56 6.69 4.13
N ALA A 84 19.34 7.19 4.29
CA ALA A 84 19.09 8.60 4.56
C ALA A 84 19.72 9.07 5.88
N ASN A 85 19.71 8.22 6.92
CA ASN A 85 20.36 8.52 8.20
C ASN A 85 21.90 8.57 8.10
N TRP A 86 22.51 7.82 7.18
CA TRP A 86 23.97 7.85 6.95
C TRP A 86 24.43 9.00 6.06
N PHE A 87 23.73 9.27 4.95
CA PHE A 87 24.12 10.32 4.00
C PHE A 87 23.66 11.73 4.43
N GLY A 88 22.66 11.82 5.30
CA GLY A 88 22.05 13.07 5.72
C GLY A 88 20.93 13.55 4.78
N GLN A 89 20.24 14.62 5.19
CA GLN A 89 19.06 15.14 4.49
C GLN A 89 19.44 16.29 3.55
N GLY A 90 19.68 15.99 2.28
CA GLY A 90 19.84 17.00 1.24
C GLY A 90 19.40 16.48 -0.13
N PHE A 91 19.13 17.41 -1.06
CA PHE A 91 18.45 17.07 -2.32
C PHE A 91 19.25 16.07 -3.17
N TRP A 92 20.57 16.18 -3.19
CA TRP A 92 21.44 15.26 -3.91
C TRP A 92 21.60 13.92 -3.17
N GLN A 93 21.65 13.94 -1.83
CA GLN A 93 21.72 12.74 -1.01
C GLN A 93 20.46 11.88 -1.14
N LEU A 94 19.30 12.52 -1.26
CA LEU A 94 18.05 11.84 -1.56
C LEU A 94 18.11 11.16 -2.93
N ALA A 95 18.61 11.84 -3.97
CA ALA A 95 18.74 11.25 -5.30
C ALA A 95 19.64 10.01 -5.29
N VAL A 96 20.78 10.04 -4.58
CA VAL A 96 21.66 8.88 -4.43
C VAL A 96 21.03 7.77 -3.61
N THR A 97 20.39 8.10 -2.49
CA THR A 97 19.72 7.12 -1.63
C THR A 97 18.65 6.37 -2.41
N LEU A 98 17.85 7.10 -3.21
CA LEU A 98 16.87 6.51 -4.10
C LEU A 98 17.54 5.64 -5.16
N LEU A 99 18.58 6.13 -5.84
CA LEU A 99 19.29 5.34 -6.85
C LEU A 99 19.82 4.01 -6.27
N ILE A 100 20.45 4.04 -5.10
CA ILE A 100 20.99 2.85 -4.44
C ILE A 100 19.86 1.90 -3.99
N CYS A 101 18.76 2.43 -3.47
CA CYS A 101 17.65 1.60 -3.01
C CYS A 101 16.88 0.92 -4.16
N LEU A 102 16.92 1.50 -5.36
CA LEU A 102 16.27 0.96 -6.56
C LEU A 102 17.16 -0.03 -7.34
N LEU A 103 18.47 -0.04 -7.12
CA LEU A 103 19.44 -0.95 -7.75
C LEU A 103 19.58 -2.26 -6.96
#